data_AF-A0A920TNA7-F1
#
_entry.id   AF-A0A920TNA7-F1
#
_cell.length_a   1.000
_cell.length_b   1.000
_cell.length_c   1.000
_cell.angle_alpha   90.00
_cell.angle_beta   90.00
_cell.angle_gamma   90.00
#
_symmetry.space_group_name_H-M   'P 1'
#
loop_
_entity.id
_entity.type
_entity.pdbx_description
1 polymer ?
#
loop_
_entity_poly.entity_id
_entity_poly.type
_entity_poly.pdbx_seq_one_letter_code
_entity_poly.pdbx_strand_id
1 'polypeptide(L)' 'MTEISASLVKELRERTGMGMMDCKQALLETNGDITQAIKGIKKI' A
#
# COMPACT_ATOMS: atom_id res chain seq x y z
N MET A 1 2.12 0.27 -16.84
CA MET A 1 1.45 -0.21 -15.61
C MET A 1 2.51 -0.20 -14.53
N THR A 2 2.33 0.58 -13.47
CA THR A 2 3.25 0.59 -12.32
C THR A 2 3.09 -0.75 -11.62
N GLU A 3 4.02 -1.66 -11.87
CA GLU A 3 3.97 -3.02 -11.34
C GLU A 3 4.30 -2.96 -9.83
N ILE A 4 3.25 -2.88 -9.00
CA ILE A 4 3.42 -2.85 -7.56
C ILE A 4 4.08 -4.16 -7.13
N SER A 5 5.33 -4.06 -6.68
CA SER A 5 6.11 -5.21 -6.26
C SER A 5 5.49 -5.88 -5.03
N ALA A 6 5.51 -7.21 -4.99
CA ALA A 6 5.02 -7.98 -3.83
C ALA A 6 5.72 -7.57 -2.52
N SER A 7 6.97 -7.14 -2.60
CA SER A 7 7.73 -6.59 -1.46
C SER A 7 7.12 -5.30 -0.92
N LEU A 8 6.65 -4.40 -1.79
CA LEU A 8 5.99 -3.15 -1.36
C LEU A 8 4.65 -3.43 -0.67
N VAL A 9 3.86 -4.36 -1.22
CA VAL A 9 2.60 -4.79 -0.61
C VAL A 9 2.86 -5.41 0.77
N LYS A 10 3.91 -6.23 0.88
CA LYS A 10 4.30 -6.86 2.15
C LYS A 10 4.75 -5.81 3.17
N GLU A 11 5.60 -4.87 2.78
CA GLU A 11 6.07 -3.83 3.68
C GLU A 11 4.93 -2.91 4.14
N LEU A 12 4.04 -2.50 3.24
CA LEU A 12 2.86 -1.72 3.60
C LEU A 12 1.98 -2.48 4.59
N ARG A 13 1.76 -3.78 4.36
CA ARG A 13 1.01 -4.65 5.26
C ARG A 13 1.67 -4.79 6.63
N GLU A 14 2.99 -4.92 6.71
CA GLU A 14 3.70 -5.00 8.00
C GLU A 14 3.61 -3.68 8.79
N ARG A 15 3.57 -2.53 8.09
CA ARG A 15 3.43 -1.22 8.72
C ARG A 15 2.01 -0.88 9.18
N THR A 16 1.00 -1.39 8.48
CA THR A 16 -0.39 -0.96 8.65
C THR A 16 -1.31 -2.06 9.18
N GLY A 17 -0.95 -3.32 9.00
CA GLY A 17 -1.74 -4.49 9.41
C GLY A 17 -2.93 -4.83 8.50
N MET A 18 -3.11 -4.16 7.36
CA MET A 18 -4.27 -4.39 6.49
C MET A 18 -4.20 -5.67 5.65
N GLY A 19 -5.34 -6.00 5.05
CA GLY A 19 -5.46 -6.97 3.99
C GLY A 19 -4.51 -6.71 2.82
N MET A 20 -4.11 -7.79 2.16
CA MET A 20 -3.18 -7.76 1.02
C MET A 20 -3.76 -6.99 -0.18
N MET A 21 -5.08 -7.06 -0.39
CA MET A 21 -5.80 -6.34 -1.43
C MET A 21 -5.84 -4.84 -1.17
N ASP A 22 -6.17 -4.42 0.07
CA ASP A 22 -6.18 -3.00 0.46
C ASP A 22 -4.80 -2.36 0.33
N CYS A 23 -3.75 -3.07 0.78
CA CYS A 23 -2.37 -2.61 0.60
C CYS A 23 -2.02 -2.44 -0.88
N LYS A 24 -2.43 -3.39 -1.74
CA LYS A 24 -2.13 -3.34 -3.16
C LYS A 24 -2.90 -2.21 -3.87
N GLN A 25 -4.15 -1.97 -3.50
CA GLN A 25 -4.96 -0.85 -4.00
C GLN A 25 -4.36 0.49 -3.60
N ALA A 26 -4.02 0.67 -2.31
CA ALA A 26 -3.43 1.90 -1.83
C ALA A 26 -2.08 2.19 -2.51
N LEU A 27 -1.27 1.16 -2.76
CA LEU A 27 -0.03 1.32 -3.52
C LEU A 27 -0.29 1.62 -5.01
N LEU A 28 -1.32 1.06 -5.61
CA LEU A 28 -1.70 1.39 -6.99
C LEU A 28 -2.12 2.86 -7.11
N GLU A 29 -2.95 3.35 -6.19
CA GLU A 29 -3.42 4.75 -6.19
C GLU A 29 -2.28 5.74 -5.92
N THR A 30 -1.31 5.33 -5.13
CA THR A 30 -0.14 6.15 -4.76
C THR A 30 1.10 5.87 -5.60
N ASN A 31 0.96 5.09 -6.68
CA ASN A 31 2.04 4.73 -7.59
C ASN A 31 3.26 4.08 -6.90
N GLY A 32 3.02 3.31 -5.84
CA GLY A 32 4.04 2.60 -5.07
C GLY A 32 4.63 3.41 -3.91
N ASP A 33 4.08 4.59 -3.61
CA ASP A 33 4.52 5.39 -2.47
C ASP A 33 3.94 4.85 -1.16
N ILE A 34 4.77 4.13 -0.40
CA ILE A 34 4.42 3.55 0.91
C ILE A 34 3.91 4.64 1.88
N THR A 35 4.51 5.83 1.88
CA THR A 35 4.17 6.89 2.84
C THR A 35 2.79 7.46 2.53
N GLN A 36 2.51 7.72 1.25
CA GLN A 36 1.19 8.15 0.79
C GLN A 36 0.15 7.05 1.01
N ALA A 37 0.50 5.79 0.74
CA ALA A 37 -0.42 4.67 0.94
C ALA A 37 -0.84 4.57 2.42
N ILE A 38 0.13 4.56 3.35
CA ILE A 38 -0.15 4.55 4.80
C ILE A 38 -1.04 5.74 5.21
N LYS A 39 -0.78 6.94 4.66
CA LYS A 39 -1.61 8.12 4.93
C LYS A 39 -3.03 7.98 4.38
N GLY A 40 -3.20 7.43 3.19
CA GLY A 40 -4.50 7.18 2.58
C GLY A 40 -5.36 6.24 3.44
N ILE A 41 -4.72 5.22 4.00
CA ILE A 41 -5.37 4.23 4.86
C ILE A 41 -5.84 4.83 6.20
N LYS A 42 -5.00 5.63 6.84
CA LYS A 42 -5.29 6.21 8.17
C LYS A 42 -6.36 7.31 8.13
N LYS A 43 -6.88 7.66 6.95
CA LYS A 43 -7.82 8.77 6.76
C LYS A 43 -9.30 8.36 6.86
N ILE A 44 -9.57 7.17 7.41
CA ILE A 44 -10.91 6.65 7.76
C ILE A 44 -11.28 7.08 9.18
#